data_AF-A0A7V4FKH2-F1
#
_entry.id   AF-A0A7V4FKH2-F1
#
_cell.length_a   1.000
_cell.length_b   1.000
_cell.length_c   1.000
_cell.angle_alpha   90.00
_cell.angle_beta   90.00
_cell.angle_gamma   90.00
#
_symmetry.space_group_name_H-M   'P 1'
#
loop_
_entity.id
_entity.type
_entity.pdbx_description
1 polymer ?
#
loop_
_entity_poly.entity_id
_entity_poly.type
_entity_poly.pdbx_seq_one_letter_code
_entity_poly.pdbx_strand_id
1 'polypeptide(L)'
;MLSVKQSKIASVLFILIFCFFHINVKAQNNSKKIALIFPSFASSEHYSSTVYNKFKEYYQFKGFQIDPLSEKGMIVITNRVDDKIVLTVIWASTLSPNIMDFCVKNEVFYLDYSKKDSLTSEGKPVREYITKEFLSDYRKIKDFSLALTVILNENTFERELEEFISKNF
;
A
#
# COMPACT_ATOMS: atom_id res chain seq x y z
N MET A 1 27.37 20.02 44.76
CA MET A 1 26.34 18.98 44.96
C MET A 1 24.98 19.61 44.69
N LEU A 2 24.21 19.10 43.73
CA LEU A 2 22.84 19.58 43.49
C LEU A 2 21.94 19.13 44.63
N SER A 3 20.97 19.96 45.03
CA SER A 3 19.98 19.54 46.02
C SER A 3 19.13 18.39 45.48
N VAL A 4 18.58 17.55 46.35
CA VAL A 4 17.73 16.40 45.96
C VAL A 4 16.57 16.84 45.03
N LYS A 5 16.06 18.07 45.21
CA LYS A 5 15.00 18.63 44.37
C LYS A 5 15.51 19.03 42.97
N GLN A 6 16.72 19.61 42.88
CA GLN A 6 17.36 19.95 41.61
C GLN A 6 17.80 18.71 40.82
N SER A 7 18.25 17.66 41.51
CA SER A 7 18.62 16.38 40.90
C SER A 7 17.41 15.69 40.26
N LYS A 8 16.25 15.67 40.95
CA LYS A 8 15.01 15.11 40.39
C LYS A 8 14.52 15.86 39.15
N ILE A 9 14.58 17.20 39.16
CA ILE A 9 14.21 18.03 38.02
C ILE A 9 15.15 17.76 36.83
N ALA A 10 16.45 17.65 37.07
CA ALA A 10 17.43 17.33 36.02
C ALA A 10 17.20 15.94 35.41
N SER A 11 16.84 14.93 36.23
CA SER A 11 16.51 13.58 35.74
C SER A 11 15.26 13.57 34.87
N VAL A 12 14.20 14.29 35.26
CA VAL A 12 12.97 14.41 34.46
C VAL A 12 13.24 15.13 33.13
N LEU A 13 14.04 16.21 33.16
CA LEU A 13 14.41 16.94 31.96
C LEU A 13 15.22 16.06 30.99
N PHE A 14 16.16 15.27 31.52
CA PHE A 14 16.97 14.35 30.73
C PHE A 14 16.12 13.24 30.09
N ILE A 15 15.15 12.67 30.82
CA ILE A 15 14.21 11.69 30.27
C ILE A 15 13.36 12.31 29.15
N LEU A 16 12.84 13.52 29.35
CA LEU A 16 12.04 14.22 28.33
C LEU A 16 12.86 14.50 27.07
N ILE A 17 14.09 14.98 27.21
CA ILE A 17 15.02 15.21 26.09
C ILE A 17 15.34 13.89 25.39
N PHE A 18 15.66 12.83 26.13
CA PHE A 18 15.96 11.51 25.57
C PHE A 18 14.76 10.90 24.84
N CYS A 19 13.53 11.05 25.36
CA CYS A 19 12.30 10.70 24.66
C CYS A 19 12.12 11.54 23.38
N PHE A 20 12.35 12.85 23.43
CA PHE A 20 12.20 13.73 22.26
C PHE A 20 13.20 13.40 21.14
N PHE A 21 14.44 13.08 21.48
CA PHE A 21 15.45 12.65 20.51
C PHE A 21 15.16 11.25 19.97
N HIS A 22 14.71 10.28 20.79
CA HIS A 22 14.41 8.93 20.29
C HIS A 22 13.08 8.78 19.55
N ILE A 23 12.07 9.61 19.85
CA ILE A 23 10.82 9.64 19.09
C ILE A 23 11.08 10.15 17.66
N ASN A 24 11.98 11.13 17.48
CA ASN A 24 12.33 11.65 16.16
C ASN A 24 13.24 10.71 15.36
N VAL A 25 14.17 10.00 16.01
CA VAL A 25 15.11 9.09 15.30
C VAL A 25 14.41 7.83 14.77
N LYS A 26 13.31 7.35 15.38
CA LYS A 26 12.54 6.20 14.86
C LYS A 26 11.51 6.56 13.79
N ALA A 27 11.11 7.83 13.66
CA ALA A 27 10.10 8.25 12.68
C ALA A 27 10.67 8.44 11.26
N GLN A 28 11.99 8.61 11.12
CA GLN A 28 12.60 9.06 9.87
C GLN A 28 13.09 7.97 8.91
N ASN A 29 13.01 6.69 9.28
CA ASN A 29 13.62 5.61 8.49
C ASN A 29 12.71 4.43 8.14
N ASN A 30 11.40 4.54 8.37
CA ASN A 30 10.49 3.60 7.73
C ASN A 30 10.33 4.04 6.27
N SER A 31 10.91 3.27 5.35
CA SER A 31 10.71 3.47 3.90
C SER A 31 9.22 3.67 3.63
N LYS A 32 8.84 4.81 3.07
CA LYS A 32 7.46 5.06 2.67
C LYS A 32 7.16 4.08 1.54
N LYS A 33 6.26 3.13 1.76
CA LYS A 33 5.90 2.11 0.78
C LYS A 33 4.46 2.30 0.32
N ILE A 34 4.20 2.08 -0.95
CA ILE A 34 2.85 2.10 -1.52
C ILE A 34 2.70 1.00 -2.56
N ALA A 35 1.53 0.35 -2.58
CA ALA A 35 1.18 -0.57 -3.64
C ALA A 35 0.32 0.13 -4.70
N LEU A 36 0.62 -0.10 -5.97
CA LEU A 36 -0.19 0.33 -7.10
C LEU A 36 -0.76 -0.92 -7.76
N ILE A 37 -2.08 -1.04 -7.79
CA ILE A 37 -2.77 -2.29 -8.15
C ILE A 37 -3.65 -2.00 -9.34
N PHE A 38 -3.38 -2.70 -10.44
CA PHE A 38 -4.12 -2.59 -11.69
C PHE A 38 -4.80 -3.93 -11.93
N PRO A 39 -6.11 -4.06 -11.65
CA PRO A 39 -6.83 -5.28 -11.93
C PRO A 39 -6.73 -5.59 -13.43
N SER A 40 -6.52 -6.86 -13.79
CA SER A 40 -6.38 -7.27 -15.19
C SER A 40 -7.74 -7.23 -15.91
N PHE A 41 -8.20 -6.03 -16.27
CA PHE A 41 -9.32 -5.86 -17.19
C PHE A 41 -8.77 -5.51 -18.57
N ALA A 42 -8.92 -6.45 -19.50
CA ALA A 42 -8.28 -6.52 -20.82
C ALA A 42 -8.68 -5.41 -21.82
N SER A 43 -9.48 -4.42 -21.45
CA SER A 43 -10.03 -3.44 -22.40
C SER A 43 -9.15 -2.19 -22.62
N SER A 44 -8.11 -1.98 -21.81
CA SER A 44 -7.32 -0.74 -21.85
C SER A 44 -5.85 -0.89 -21.41
N GLU A 45 -5.19 -2.01 -21.71
CA GLU A 45 -3.82 -2.31 -21.25
C GLU A 45 -2.81 -1.19 -21.54
N HIS A 46 -2.92 -0.53 -22.70
CA HIS A 46 -2.09 0.61 -23.06
C HIS A 46 -2.24 1.76 -22.04
N TYR A 47 -3.48 2.20 -21.78
CA TYR A 47 -3.75 3.26 -20.82
C TYR A 47 -3.38 2.86 -19.40
N SER A 48 -3.67 1.61 -19.00
CA SER A 48 -3.27 1.07 -17.69
C SER A 48 -1.77 1.19 -17.46
N SER A 49 -0.96 0.87 -18.47
CA SER A 49 0.50 0.96 -18.41
C SER A 49 0.97 2.41 -18.26
N THR A 50 0.38 3.34 -19.02
CA THR A 50 0.68 4.78 -18.92
C THR A 50 0.33 5.33 -17.54
N VAL A 51 -0.86 5.00 -17.01
CA VAL A 51 -1.29 5.41 -15.66
C VAL A 51 -0.36 4.84 -14.59
N TYR A 52 0.01 3.57 -14.70
CA TYR A 52 0.97 2.94 -13.78
C TYR A 52 2.30 3.70 -13.74
N ASN A 53 2.87 4.00 -14.92
CA ASN A 53 4.15 4.72 -15.00
C ASN A 53 4.06 6.12 -14.37
N LYS A 54 3.00 6.88 -14.66
CA LYS A 54 2.81 8.23 -14.10
C LYS A 54 2.64 8.22 -12.57
N PHE A 55 1.84 7.30 -12.03
CA PHE A 55 1.72 7.17 -10.57
C PHE A 55 3.03 6.70 -9.93
N LYS A 56 3.74 5.75 -10.57
CA LYS A 56 5.04 5.28 -10.10
C LYS A 56 6.05 6.44 -10.02
N GLU A 57 6.19 7.22 -11.09
CA GLU A 57 7.06 8.39 -11.14
C GLU A 57 6.69 9.41 -10.06
N TYR A 58 5.39 9.73 -9.92
CA TYR A 58 4.89 10.65 -8.91
C TYR A 58 5.27 10.22 -7.48
N TYR A 59 5.02 8.96 -7.12
CA TYR A 59 5.32 8.45 -5.79
C TYR A 59 6.82 8.29 -5.54
N GLN A 60 7.59 7.87 -6.54
CA GLN A 60 9.04 7.82 -6.44
C GLN A 60 9.64 9.21 -6.20
N PHE A 61 9.14 10.24 -6.90
CA PHE A 61 9.53 11.64 -6.65
C PHE A 61 9.19 12.10 -5.22
N LYS A 62 8.09 11.62 -4.64
CA LYS A 62 7.69 11.88 -3.24
C LYS A 62 8.46 11.05 -2.21
N GLY A 63 9.44 10.25 -2.65
CA GLY A 63 10.29 9.41 -1.80
C GLY A 63 9.63 8.10 -1.35
N PHE A 64 8.62 7.62 -2.08
CA PHE A 64 8.01 6.31 -1.84
C PHE A 64 8.69 5.22 -2.67
N GLN A 65 8.71 4.00 -2.12
CA GLN A 65 9.02 2.77 -2.85
C GLN A 65 7.71 2.09 -3.27
N ILE A 66 7.67 1.62 -4.51
CA ILE A 66 6.58 0.78 -4.99
C ILE A 66 6.81 -0.64 -4.46
N ASP A 67 5.91 -1.12 -3.62
CA ASP A 67 5.97 -2.44 -3.00
C ASP A 67 4.57 -3.06 -3.07
N PRO A 68 4.36 -4.12 -3.88
CA PRO A 68 3.07 -4.81 -3.99
C PRO A 68 2.52 -5.31 -2.65
N LEU A 69 3.40 -5.57 -1.68
CA LEU A 69 3.05 -6.05 -0.35
C LEU A 69 2.86 -4.92 0.67
N SER A 70 2.90 -3.65 0.24
CA SER A 70 2.68 -2.51 1.13
C SER A 70 1.28 -2.52 1.73
N GLU A 71 1.17 -2.21 3.03
CA GLU A 71 -0.12 -2.12 3.73
C GLU A 71 -1.05 -1.07 3.12
N LYS A 72 -0.48 0.03 2.62
CA LYS A 72 -1.23 1.10 1.95
C LYS A 72 -1.05 0.98 0.44
N GLY A 73 -2.14 1.14 -0.29
CA GLY A 73 -2.09 1.11 -1.73
C GLY A 73 -3.30 1.74 -2.39
N MET A 74 -3.29 1.66 -3.71
CA MET A 74 -4.30 2.24 -4.58
C MET A 74 -4.72 1.18 -5.57
N ILE A 75 -6.02 0.95 -5.67
CA ILE A 75 -6.60 0.19 -6.77
C ILE A 75 -6.91 1.19 -7.86
N VAL A 76 -6.33 0.98 -9.03
CA VAL A 76 -6.45 1.85 -10.19
C VAL A 76 -7.15 1.08 -11.29
N ILE A 77 -8.35 1.54 -11.64
CA ILE A 77 -9.18 0.95 -12.68
C ILE A 77 -9.24 1.94 -13.83
N THR A 78 -8.81 1.47 -14.98
CA THR A 78 -8.86 2.17 -16.25
C THR A 78 -9.86 1.44 -17.14
N ASN A 79 -10.77 2.20 -17.74
CA ASN A 79 -11.71 1.68 -18.73
C ASN A 79 -11.78 2.65 -19.90
N ARG A 80 -11.82 2.12 -21.12
CA ARG A 80 -12.10 2.92 -22.31
C ARG A 80 -13.59 2.86 -22.63
N VAL A 81 -14.20 4.02 -22.87
CA VAL A 81 -15.58 4.17 -23.33
C VAL A 81 -15.58 5.18 -24.47
N ASP A 82 -15.83 4.72 -25.69
CA ASP A 82 -15.74 5.53 -26.91
C ASP A 82 -14.39 6.28 -27.02
N ASP A 83 -14.43 7.61 -27.07
CA ASP A 83 -13.28 8.54 -27.14
C ASP A 83 -12.78 9.01 -25.76
N LYS A 84 -13.21 8.32 -24.68
CA LYS A 84 -12.95 8.69 -23.30
C LYS A 84 -12.30 7.56 -22.52
N ILE A 85 -11.44 7.92 -21.59
CA ILE A 85 -10.81 7.04 -20.63
C ILE A 85 -11.36 7.37 -19.24
N VAL A 86 -12.08 6.43 -18.65
CA VAL A 86 -12.55 6.53 -17.27
C VAL A 86 -11.45 5.97 -16.37
N LEU A 87 -10.94 6.81 -15.48
CA LEU A 87 -9.97 6.45 -14.46
C LEU A 87 -10.64 6.51 -13.10
N THR A 88 -10.65 5.39 -12.38
CA THR A 88 -11.09 5.29 -11.00
C THR A 88 -9.92 4.89 -10.12
N VAL A 89 -9.65 5.68 -9.08
CA VAL A 89 -8.58 5.44 -8.12
C VAL A 89 -9.20 5.27 -6.74
N ILE A 90 -8.97 4.13 -6.12
CA ILE A 90 -9.56 3.77 -4.82
C ILE A 90 -8.44 3.51 -3.83
N TRP A 91 -8.45 4.23 -2.71
CA TRP A 91 -7.54 3.96 -1.62
C TRP A 91 -7.89 2.64 -0.93
N ALA A 92 -6.89 1.77 -0.81
CA ALA A 92 -7.06 0.45 -0.24
C ALA A 92 -5.99 0.16 0.81
N SER A 93 -6.35 -0.63 1.82
CA SER A 93 -5.43 -1.11 2.83
C SER A 93 -5.50 -2.62 2.97
N THR A 94 -4.37 -3.27 3.20
CA THR A 94 -4.36 -4.67 3.63
C THR A 94 -4.76 -4.77 5.10
N LEU A 95 -4.94 -6.01 5.57
CA LEU A 95 -4.93 -6.27 7.00
C LEU A 95 -3.59 -5.83 7.60
N SER A 96 -3.59 -5.46 8.88
CA SER A 96 -2.36 -5.11 9.57
C SER A 96 -1.40 -6.32 9.59
N PRO A 97 -0.06 -6.09 9.62
CA PRO A 97 0.92 -7.18 9.59
C PRO A 97 0.65 -8.27 10.62
N ASN A 98 0.29 -7.89 11.86
CA ASN A 98 -0.05 -8.83 12.93
C ASN A 98 -1.22 -9.77 12.58
N ILE A 99 -2.24 -9.25 11.89
CA ILE A 99 -3.38 -10.06 11.45
C ILE A 99 -2.97 -10.96 10.28
N MET A 100 -2.20 -10.43 9.32
CA MET A 100 -1.69 -11.25 8.22
C MET A 100 -0.82 -12.40 8.73
N ASP A 101 0.13 -12.10 9.63
CA ASP A 101 1.02 -13.08 10.24
C ASP A 101 0.24 -14.13 11.05
N PHE A 102 -0.79 -13.70 11.79
CA PHE A 102 -1.71 -14.61 12.46
C PHE A 102 -2.40 -15.54 11.45
N CYS A 103 -2.99 -14.99 10.39
CA CYS A 103 -3.75 -15.80 9.45
C CYS A 103 -2.86 -16.74 8.62
N VAL A 104 -1.64 -16.33 8.28
CA VAL A 104 -0.61 -17.18 7.64
C VAL A 104 -0.19 -18.29 8.59
N LYS A 105 0.16 -17.96 9.84
CA LYS A 105 0.59 -18.93 10.86
C LYS A 105 -0.48 -19.98 11.15
N ASN A 106 -1.75 -19.58 11.16
CA ASN A 106 -2.88 -20.45 11.49
C ASN A 106 -3.55 -21.03 10.24
N GLU A 107 -2.98 -20.84 9.05
CA GLU A 107 -3.43 -21.43 7.78
C GLU A 107 -4.94 -21.24 7.50
N VAL A 108 -5.51 -20.11 7.92
CA VAL A 108 -6.98 -19.86 8.01
C VAL A 108 -7.68 -19.88 6.63
N PHE A 109 -6.92 -19.89 5.54
CA PHE A 109 -7.44 -19.76 4.16
C PHE A 109 -7.62 -21.11 3.43
N TYR A 110 -7.16 -22.22 4.01
CA TYR A 110 -7.22 -23.54 3.39
C TYR A 110 -8.41 -24.36 3.88
N LEU A 111 -9.61 -23.78 3.84
CA LEU A 111 -10.85 -24.47 4.25
C LEU A 111 -10.99 -25.83 3.56
N ASP A 112 -10.57 -25.94 2.30
CA ASP A 112 -10.67 -27.17 1.50
C ASP A 112 -9.39 -28.04 1.48
N TYR A 113 -8.25 -27.56 2.01
CA TYR A 113 -6.96 -28.29 2.01
C TYR A 113 -6.21 -28.13 3.35
N SER A 114 -6.86 -28.54 4.43
CA SER A 114 -6.45 -28.25 5.81
C SER A 114 -5.07 -28.78 6.24
N LYS A 115 -4.47 -29.74 5.52
CA LYS A 115 -3.16 -30.33 5.89
C LYS A 115 -2.08 -30.07 4.84
N LYS A 116 -1.06 -29.30 5.20
CA LYS A 116 0.13 -29.04 4.35
C LYS A 116 0.83 -30.35 3.92
N ASP A 117 0.81 -31.36 4.77
CA ASP A 117 1.48 -32.64 4.52
C ASP A 117 0.79 -33.50 3.46
N SER A 118 -0.48 -33.24 3.17
CA SER A 118 -1.21 -33.94 2.09
C SER A 118 -1.01 -33.31 0.72
N LEU A 119 -0.26 -32.21 0.61
CA LEU A 119 0.07 -31.59 -0.67
C LEU A 119 1.31 -32.22 -1.28
N THR A 120 1.35 -32.26 -2.61
CA THR A 120 2.53 -32.64 -3.37
C THR A 120 3.70 -31.70 -3.08
N SER A 121 4.92 -32.15 -3.40
CA SER A 121 6.14 -31.33 -3.31
C SER A 121 6.02 -30.00 -4.07
N GLU A 122 5.27 -29.96 -5.17
CA GLU A 122 4.99 -28.75 -5.96
C GLU A 122 3.86 -27.91 -5.35
N GLY A 123 2.87 -28.54 -4.70
CA GLY A 123 1.77 -27.85 -4.03
C GLY A 123 2.18 -27.13 -2.74
N LYS A 124 3.28 -27.54 -2.09
CA LYS A 124 3.76 -26.91 -0.84
C LYS A 124 4.32 -25.49 -1.03
N PRO A 125 5.22 -25.22 -2.00
CA PRO A 125 5.66 -23.86 -2.34
C PRO A 125 4.51 -22.99 -2.85
N VAL A 126 3.63 -23.57 -3.68
CA VAL A 126 2.45 -22.88 -4.21
C VAL A 126 1.53 -22.44 -3.08
N ARG A 127 1.29 -23.28 -2.06
CA ARG A 127 0.59 -22.91 -0.81
C ARG A 127 1.28 -21.70 -0.16
N GLU A 128 2.57 -21.77 0.15
CA GLU A 128 3.29 -20.67 0.83
C GLU A 128 3.28 -19.34 0.05
N TYR A 129 3.48 -19.40 -1.27
CA TYR A 129 3.53 -18.22 -2.14
C TYR A 129 2.13 -17.60 -2.35
N ILE A 130 1.12 -18.44 -2.63
CA ILE A 130 -0.27 -18.00 -2.75
C ILE A 130 -0.71 -17.32 -1.46
N THR A 131 -0.39 -17.83 -0.27
CA THR A 131 -0.96 -17.27 0.96
C THR A 131 -0.60 -15.79 1.18
N LYS A 132 0.63 -15.34 0.95
CA LYS A 132 0.99 -13.95 1.28
C LYS A 132 0.58 -12.96 0.19
N GLU A 133 0.79 -13.33 -1.07
CA GLU A 133 0.45 -12.48 -2.21
C GLU A 133 -1.07 -12.40 -2.38
N PHE A 134 -1.79 -13.53 -2.30
CA PHE A 134 -3.25 -13.56 -2.37
C PHE A 134 -3.92 -12.77 -1.23
N LEU A 135 -3.34 -12.78 -0.03
CA LEU A 135 -3.85 -11.95 1.07
C LEU A 135 -3.53 -10.47 0.90
N SER A 136 -2.39 -10.15 0.29
CA SER A 136 -2.07 -8.78 -0.09
C SER A 136 -2.97 -8.26 -1.23
N ASP A 137 -3.51 -9.17 -2.05
CA ASP A 137 -4.52 -8.89 -3.07
C ASP A 137 -5.93 -8.76 -2.46
N TYR A 138 -6.23 -9.46 -1.36
CA TYR A 138 -7.46 -9.31 -0.57
C TYR A 138 -7.46 -8.01 0.25
N ARG A 139 -7.35 -6.87 -0.44
CA ARG A 139 -7.35 -5.55 0.18
C ARG A 139 -8.75 -5.16 0.60
N LYS A 140 -8.87 -4.68 1.84
CA LYS A 140 -10.10 -4.11 2.33
C LYS A 140 -10.18 -2.66 1.86
N ILE A 141 -11.12 -2.39 0.96
CA ILE A 141 -11.62 -1.04 0.73
C ILE A 141 -12.42 -0.69 1.98
N LYS A 142 -11.79 0.03 2.91
CA LYS A 142 -12.45 0.41 4.17
C LYS A 142 -13.52 1.47 3.95
N ASP A 143 -13.37 2.27 2.89
CA ASP A 143 -14.27 3.36 2.58
C ASP A 143 -14.23 3.69 1.08
N PHE A 144 -15.36 3.47 0.38
CA PHE A 144 -15.51 3.82 -1.03
C PHE A 144 -15.66 5.33 -1.25
N SER A 145 -15.88 6.13 -0.20
CA SER A 145 -15.89 7.60 -0.30
C SER A 145 -14.51 8.18 -0.67
N LEU A 146 -13.45 7.36 -0.55
CA LEU A 146 -12.10 7.69 -0.98
C LEU A 146 -11.85 7.36 -2.47
N ALA A 147 -12.86 6.92 -3.21
CA ALA A 147 -12.76 6.70 -4.64
C ALA A 147 -12.79 8.03 -5.40
N LEU A 148 -11.73 8.31 -6.15
CA LEU A 148 -11.66 9.43 -7.09
C LEU A 148 -11.90 8.90 -8.50
N THR A 149 -12.90 9.45 -9.18
CA THR A 149 -13.20 9.10 -10.58
C THR A 149 -13.05 10.32 -11.45
N VAL A 150 -12.35 10.17 -12.57
CA VAL A 150 -12.19 11.20 -13.60
C VAL A 150 -12.44 10.59 -14.98
N ILE A 151 -13.03 11.39 -15.86
CA ILE A 151 -13.20 11.05 -17.28
C ILE A 151 -12.21 11.93 -18.04
N LEU A 152 -11.29 11.27 -18.77
CA LEU A 152 -10.22 11.89 -19.53
C LEU A 152 -10.50 11.72 -21.02
N ASN A 153 -10.19 12.72 -21.84
CA ASN A 153 -10.29 12.57 -23.29
C ASN A 153 -9.12 11.74 -23.83
N GLU A 154 -9.37 10.84 -24.78
CA GLU A 154 -8.34 9.98 -25.37
C GLU A 154 -7.22 10.80 -26.05
N ASN A 155 -7.59 11.86 -26.78
CA ASN A 155 -6.64 12.70 -27.53
C ASN A 155 -5.73 13.56 -26.64
N THR A 156 -6.15 13.85 -25.41
CA THR A 156 -5.42 14.71 -24.45
C THR A 156 -5.11 13.97 -23.15
N PHE A 157 -5.12 12.64 -23.22
CA PHE A 157 -5.11 11.73 -22.07
C PHE A 157 -3.93 11.98 -21.12
N GLU A 158 -2.69 12.00 -21.63
CA GLU A 158 -1.51 12.15 -20.77
C GLU A 158 -1.49 13.48 -20.02
N ARG A 159 -1.86 14.58 -20.69
CA ARG A 159 -1.94 15.91 -20.06
C ARG A 159 -3.02 15.95 -18.99
N GLU A 160 -4.22 15.48 -19.29
CA GLU A 160 -5.33 15.48 -18.33
C GLU A 160 -5.04 14.54 -17.14
N LEU A 161 -4.31 13.43 -17.38
CA LEU A 161 -3.83 12.54 -16.33
C LEU A 161 -2.81 13.22 -15.40
N GLU A 162 -1.85 13.98 -15.94
CA GLU A 162 -0.88 14.74 -15.15
C GLU A 162 -1.56 15.82 -14.29
N GLU A 163 -2.53 16.53 -14.87
CA GLU A 163 -3.36 17.51 -14.14
C GLU A 163 -4.17 16.83 -13.02
N PHE A 164 -4.78 15.67 -13.30
CA PHE A 164 -5.50 14.90 -12.30
C PHE A 164 -4.60 14.45 -11.16
N ILE A 165 -3.42 13.90 -11.46
CA ILE A 165 -2.49 13.41 -10.43
C ILE A 165 -2.01 14.57 -9.54
N SER A 166 -1.56 15.67 -10.15
CA SER A 166 -1.02 16.83 -9.41
C SER A 166 -2.03 17.53 -8.50
N LYS A 167 -3.33 17.50 -8.87
CA LYS A 167 -4.40 18.14 -8.11
C LYS A 167 -4.88 17.31 -6.91
N ASN A 168 -4.82 15.98 -7.02
CA ASN A 168 -5.51 15.08 -6.08
C ASN A 168 -4.59 14.24 -5.18
N PHE A 169 -3.30 14.15 -5.48
CA PHE A 169 -2.33 13.34 -4.74
C PHE A 169 -1.13 14.16 -4.27
#